data_AF-A0A7W9TJ01-F1
#
_entry.id   AF-A0A7W9TJ01-F1
#
_cell.length_a   1.000
_cell.length_b   1.000
_cell.length_c   1.000
_cell.angle_alpha   90.00
_cell.angle_beta   90.00
_cell.angle_gamma   90.00
#
_symmetry.space_group_name_H-M   'P 1'
#
loop_
_entity.id
_entity.type
_entity.pdbx_description
1 polymer ?
#
loop_
_entity_poly.entity_id
_entity_poly.type
_entity_poly.pdbx_seq_one_letter_code
_entity_poly.pdbx_strand_id
1 'polypeptide(L)' 'MELVPGEYEFTCTDCHGDGSVQVLRGIIDEATDEPDHYWDKCDDCRGQGTVCVDEEEAAEKIEYGQTPLRTPSA' A
#
# COMPACT_ATOMS: atom_id res chain seq x y z
N MET A 1 5.64 -13.78 -18.96
CA MET A 1 4.43 -13.13 -19.53
C MET A 1 4.91 -11.75 -19.95
N GLU A 2 4.72 -11.33 -21.20
CA GLU A 2 5.17 -10.00 -21.63
C GLU A 2 4.07 -8.99 -21.24
N LEU A 3 4.38 -8.06 -20.34
CA LEU A 3 3.44 -7.02 -19.91
C LEU A 3 3.36 -5.91 -20.97
N VAL A 4 2.22 -5.22 -21.00
CA VAL A 4 2.00 -4.08 -21.89
C VAL A 4 2.67 -2.87 -21.25
N PRO A 5 3.52 -2.12 -21.99
CA PRO A 5 4.15 -0.92 -21.46
C PRO A 5 3.12 0.09 -20.95
N GLY A 6 3.34 0.65 -19.76
CA GLY A 6 2.46 1.64 -19.16
C GLY A 6 2.19 1.42 -17.69
N GLU A 7 1.24 2.21 -17.17
CA GLU A 7 0.96 2.26 -15.73
C GLU A 7 -0.03 1.17 -15.31
N TYR A 8 0.39 0.34 -14.36
CA TYR A 8 -0.42 -0.65 -13.67
C TYR A 8 -0.76 -0.15 -12.27
N GLU A 9 -1.99 -0.43 -11.82
CA GLU A 9 -2.43 -0.11 -10.46
C GLU A 9 -2.51 -1.38 -9.62
N PHE A 10 -1.93 -1.35 -8.43
CA PHE A 10 -1.99 -2.44 -7.45
C PHE A 10 -2.50 -1.93 -6.11
N THR A 11 -3.07 -2.83 -5.31
CA THR A 11 -3.34 -2.55 -3.89
C THR A 11 -2.00 -2.31 -3.17
N CYS A 12 -1.92 -1.23 -2.38
CA CYS A 12 -0.76 -0.97 -1.54
C CYS A 12 -0.60 -2.11 -0.53
N THR A 13 0.59 -2.71 -0.50
CA THR A 13 0.88 -3.85 0.37
C THR A 13 1.11 -3.44 1.81
N ASP A 14 1.52 -2.20 2.06
CA ASP A 14 1.86 -1.70 3.39
C ASP A 14 0.60 -1.43 4.23
N CYS A 15 -0.42 -0.82 3.62
CA CYS A 15 -1.72 -0.58 4.26
C CYS A 15 -2.82 -1.54 3.80
N HIS A 16 -2.50 -2.56 3.01
CA HIS A 16 -3.46 -3.53 2.45
C HIS A 16 -4.69 -2.91 1.75
N GLY A 17 -4.57 -1.71 1.18
CA GLY A 17 -5.68 -1.00 0.55
C GLY A 17 -6.45 -0.03 1.44
N ASP A 18 -6.22 0.00 2.76
CA ASP A 18 -6.95 0.88 3.68
C ASP A 18 -6.56 2.36 3.54
N GLY A 19 -5.38 2.67 2.99
CA GLY A 19 -4.85 4.03 2.93
C GLY A 19 -4.37 4.57 4.29
N SER A 20 -4.47 3.80 5.36
CA SER A 20 -3.99 4.17 6.68
C SER A 20 -3.32 3.02 7.39
N VAL A 21 -2.31 3.33 8.21
CA VAL A 21 -1.64 2.38 9.09
C VAL A 21 -1.82 2.81 10.53
N GLN A 22 -1.95 1.82 11.43
CA GLN A 22 -2.02 2.10 12.85
C GLN A 22 -0.62 2.32 13.39
N VAL A 23 -0.40 3.44 14.06
CA VAL A 23 0.88 3.86 14.61
C VAL A 23 0.75 4.14 16.10
N LEU A 24 1.82 3.81 16.84
CA LEU A 24 1.90 4.02 18.28
C LEU A 24 2.48 5.40 18.56
N ARG A 25 1.79 6.21 19.36
CA ARG A 25 2.36 7.44 19.91
C ARG A 25 3.08 7.11 21.19
N GLY A 26 4.33 7.55 21.34
CA GLY A 26 5.20 7.24 22.48
C GLY A 26 4.79 7.83 23.83
N ILE A 27 3.55 8.29 23.97
CA ILE A 27 2.96 8.68 25.25
C ILE A 27 2.12 7.49 25.69
N ILE A 28 2.57 6.81 26.74
CA ILE A 28 1.78 5.78 27.41
C ILE A 28 0.61 6.51 28.08
N ASP A 29 -0.61 6.09 27.81
CA ASP A 29 -1.77 6.59 28.53
C ASP A 29 -1.63 6.18 30.00
N GLU A 30 -1.51 7.17 30.90
CA GLU A 30 -1.27 6.92 32.33
C GLU A 30 -2.46 6.22 33.03
N ALA A 31 -3.63 6.15 32.40
CA ALA A 31 -4.81 5.46 32.93
C ALA A 31 -4.92 4.00 32.46
N THR A 32 -4.38 3.65 31.29
CA THR A 32 -4.45 2.28 30.74
C THR A 32 -3.11 1.55 30.65
N ASP A 33 -1.98 2.25 30.84
CA ASP A 33 -0.62 1.71 30.63
C ASP A 33 -0.38 1.22 29.18
N GLU A 34 -1.21 1.65 28.23
CA GLU A 34 -1.12 1.30 26.82
C GLU A 34 -0.64 2.50 25.99
N PRO A 35 0.18 2.30 24.95
CA PRO A 35 0.52 3.37 24.01
C PRO A 35 -0.73 3.86 23.28
N ASP A 36 -0.88 5.17 23.12
CA ASP A 36 -1.98 5.74 22.34
C ASP A 36 -1.87 5.29 20.87
N HIS A 37 -2.87 4.56 20.40
CA HIS A 37 -2.96 4.13 19.00
C HIS A 37 -3.66 5.20 18.18
N TYR A 38 -3.01 5.69 17.14
CA TYR A 38 -3.63 6.57 16.15
C TYR A 38 -3.49 6.00 14.75
N TRP A 39 -4.45 6.34 13.89
CA TRP A 39 -4.39 6.01 12.47
C TRP A 39 -3.74 7.17 11.73
N ASP A 40 -2.65 6.89 11.03
CA ASP A 40 -2.00 7.84 10.14
C ASP A 40 -2.11 7.38 8.69
N LYS A 41 -1.89 8.31 7.76
CA LYS A 41 -1.86 7.97 6.34
C LYS A 41 -0.68 7.04 6.09
N CYS A 42 -0.91 6.01 5.28
CA CYS A 42 0.18 5.19 4.80
C CYS A 42 1.11 6.03 3.91
N ASP A 43 2.39 6.10 4.25
CA ASP A 43 3.39 6.88 3.49
C ASP A 43 3.61 6.32 2.08
N ASP A 44 3.55 4.99 1.92
CA ASP A 44 3.82 4.29 0.67
C ASP A 44 2.80 4.67 -0.42
N CYS A 45 1.50 4.55 -0.12
CA CYS A 45 0.45 4.98 -1.05
C CYS A 45 -0.02 6.43 -0.84
N ARG A 46 0.57 7.16 0.12
CA ARG A 46 0.17 8.51 0.55
C ARG A 46 -1.31 8.61 0.92
N GLY A 47 -1.87 7.53 1.43
CA GLY A 47 -3.27 7.41 1.79
C GLY A 47 -4.26 7.13 0.67
N GLN A 48 -3.79 6.71 -0.52
CA GLN A 48 -4.67 6.31 -1.61
C GLN A 48 -5.15 4.87 -1.51
N GLY A 49 -4.43 4.00 -0.78
CA GLY A 49 -4.70 2.56 -0.72
C GLY A 49 -4.22 1.80 -1.96
N THR A 50 -3.89 2.48 -3.05
CA THR A 50 -3.33 1.91 -4.27
C THR A 50 -1.99 2.55 -4.64
N VAL A 51 -1.19 1.82 -5.41
CA VAL A 51 0.08 2.28 -5.97
C VAL A 51 0.08 2.06 -7.48
N CYS A 52 0.56 3.07 -8.21
CA CYS A 52 0.74 3.01 -9.65
C CYS A 52 2.21 2.74 -9.96
N VAL A 53 2.47 1.76 -10.81
CA VAL A 53 3.81 1.24 -11.11
C VAL A 53 3.95 0.97 -12.60
N ASP A 54 5.17 0.99 -13.11
CA ASP A 54 5.46 0.65 -14.51
C ASP A 54 5.41 -0.86 -14.76
N GLU A 55 5.57 -1.26 -16.02
CA GLU A 55 5.53 -2.66 -16.43
C GLU A 55 6.63 -3.53 -15.80
N GLU A 56 7.80 -2.98 -15.45
CA GLU A 56 8.89 -3.77 -14.87
C GLU A 56 8.55 -4.12 -13.42
N GLU A 57 8.15 -3.14 -12.61
CA GLU A 57 7.75 -3.36 -11.22
C GLU A 57 6.42 -4.16 -11.14
N ALA A 58 5.52 -3.97 -12.10
CA ALA A 58 4.31 -4.78 -12.22
C ALA A 58 4.63 -6.26 -12.46
N ALA A 59 5.67 -6.57 -13.25
CA ALA A 59 6.11 -7.94 -13.48
C ALA A 59 6.53 -8.60 -12.16
N GLU A 60 7.37 -7.91 -11.39
CA GLU A 60 7.84 -8.39 -10.09
C GLU A 60 6.66 -8.66 -9.15
N LYS A 61 5.73 -7.70 -9.00
CA LYS A 61 4.55 -7.87 -8.14
C LYS A 61 3.69 -9.06 -8.55
N ILE A 62 3.50 -9.29 -9.85
CA ILE A 62 2.74 -10.43 -10.37
C ILE A 62 3.47 -11.74 -10.09
N GLU A 63 4.80 -11.78 -10.23
CA GLU A 63 5.61 -12.96 -9.88
C GLU A 63 5.53 -13.31 -8.39
N TYR A 64 5.40 -12.30 -7.52
CA TYR A 64 5.10 -12.48 -6.09
C TYR A 64 3.62 -12.80 -5.79
N GLY A 65 2.79 -13.00 -6.81
CA GLY A 65 1.40 -13.45 -6.69
C GLY A 65 0.37 -12.33 -6.49
N GLN A 66 0.75 -11.07 -6.68
CA GLN A 66 -0.20 -9.95 -6.65
C GLN A 66 -0.98 -9.86 -7.97
N THR A 67 -2.19 -9.32 -7.91
CA THR A 67 -3.03 -9.08 -9.08
C THR A 67 -3.23 -7.58 -9.26
N PRO A 68 -2.93 -7.01 -10.45
CA PRO A 68 -3.20 -5.60 -10.70
C PRO A 68 -4.71 -5.33 -10.68
N LEU A 69 -5.09 -4.23 -10.03
CA LEU A 69 -6.45 -3.68 -10.03
C LEU A 69 -6.79 -3.08 -11.40
N ARG A 70 -5.78 -2.48 -12.04
CA ARG A 70 -5.90 -1.88 -13.37
C ARG A 70 -4.66 -2.19 -14.19
N THR A 71 -4.89 -2.52 -15.46
CA THR A 71 -3.84 -2.70 -16.46
C THR A 71 -3.88 -1.55 -17.47
N PRO A 72 -2.75 -1.17 -18.09
CA PRO A 72 -2.73 -0.20 -19.18
C PRO A 72 -3.53 -0.72 -20.38
N SER A 73 -4.05 0.22 -21.17
CA SER A 73 -4.71 -0.09 -22.44
C SER A 73 -3.62 -0.30 -23.51
N ALA A 74 -3.68 -1.43 -24.22
CA ALA A 74 -2.76 -1.78 -25.30
C ALA A 74 -2.94 -0.89 -26.54
#